data_AF-A0A2D4ESE4-F1
#
_entry.id   AF-A0A2D4ESE4-F1
#
_cell.length_a   1.000
_cell.length_b   1.000
_cell.length_c   1.000
_cell.angle_alpha   90.00
_cell.angle_beta   90.00
_cell.angle_gamma   90.00
#
_symmetry.space_group_name_H-M   'P 1'
#
loop_
_entity.id
_entity.type
_entity.pdbx_description
1 polymer ?
#
loop_
_entity_poly.entity_id
_entity_poly.type
_entity_poly.pdbx_seq_one_letter_code
_entity_poly.pdbx_strand_id
1 'polypeptide(L)'
;IASSENRPAALFRVTRSLFHRDAREDPLEGRAEDFGQFLYDKIAQIREGFNFDVDGPAEVTRTGFETVIWKEFDPVTLDDVDRLLGGLRATTCLLDPCPSWLVLASSEVTRGWILSIVNASLSEGVFPTALK
;
A
#
# COMPACT_ATOMS: atom_id res chain seq x y z
N ILE A 1 0.53 27.60 55.10
CA ILE A 1 0.52 26.37 54.27
C ILE A 1 0.97 26.79 52.88
N ALA A 2 2.26 26.69 52.59
CA ALA A 2 2.81 27.14 51.30
C ALA A 2 2.54 26.07 50.25
N SER A 3 1.82 26.43 49.19
CA SER A 3 1.40 25.54 48.11
C SER A 3 2.62 24.92 47.43
N SER A 4 2.66 23.59 47.38
CA SER A 4 3.74 22.78 46.83
C SER A 4 3.72 22.65 45.30
N GLU A 5 3.08 23.60 44.60
CA GLU A 5 2.63 23.40 43.21
C GLU A 5 3.60 23.85 42.12
N ASN A 6 4.74 24.47 42.46
CA ASN A 6 5.67 24.93 41.42
C ASN A 6 7.13 24.69 41.80
N ARG A 7 7.59 23.45 41.59
CA ARG A 7 9.00 23.07 41.68
C ARG A 7 9.55 22.87 40.27
N PRO A 8 10.23 23.87 39.68
CA PRO A 8 10.78 23.78 38.33
C PRO A 8 11.68 22.55 38.15
N ALA A 9 12.46 22.18 39.17
CA ALA A 9 13.30 20.99 39.16
C ALA A 9 12.51 19.68 39.02
N ALA A 10 11.28 19.62 39.54
CA ALA A 10 10.41 18.46 39.37
C ALA A 10 9.87 18.38 37.94
N LEU A 11 9.50 19.53 37.36
CA LEU A 11 9.12 19.62 35.95
C LEU A 11 10.27 19.17 35.05
N PHE A 12 11.46 19.77 35.16
CA PHE A 12 12.62 19.40 34.35
C PHE A 12 12.99 17.91 34.46
N ARG A 13 12.85 17.32 35.66
CA ARG A 13 13.07 15.87 35.86
C ARG A 13 12.02 15.01 35.16
N VAL A 14 10.74 15.37 35.25
CA VAL A 14 9.65 14.66 34.56
C VAL A 14 9.80 14.80 33.05
N THR A 15 10.06 16.02 32.55
CA THR A 15 10.33 16.30 31.14
C THR A 15 11.50 15.45 30.65
N ARG A 16 12.62 15.43 31.38
CA ARG A 16 13.78 14.60 31.03
C ARG A 16 13.45 13.10 31.05
N SER A 17 12.63 12.63 31.99
CA SER A 17 12.21 11.23 32.05
C SER A 17 11.26 10.83 30.90
N LEU A 18 10.42 11.75 30.43
CA LEU A 18 9.53 11.52 29.30
C LEU A 18 10.27 11.55 27.95
N PHE A 19 11.21 12.47 27.79
CA PHE A 19 11.99 12.64 26.56
C PHE A 19 13.25 11.77 26.49
N HIS A 20 13.73 11.31 27.63
CA HIS A 20 14.75 10.27 27.74
C HIS A 20 14.12 9.08 28.44
N ARG A 21 13.12 8.47 27.76
CA ARG A 21 13.03 7.01 27.84
C ARG A 21 14.45 6.55 27.52
N ASP A 22 15.14 5.95 28.49
CA ASP A 22 16.37 5.22 28.23
C ASP A 22 16.18 4.57 26.88
N ALA A 23 17.01 4.97 25.91
CA ALA A 23 16.95 4.42 24.59
C ALA A 23 16.95 2.93 24.81
N ARG A 24 15.78 2.31 24.67
CA ARG A 24 15.69 0.88 24.66
C ARG A 24 16.23 0.59 23.28
N GLU A 25 17.56 0.57 23.23
CA GLU A 25 18.33 0.04 22.13
C GLU A 25 18.00 -1.44 22.14
N ASP A 26 16.79 -1.78 21.68
CA ASP A 26 16.65 -3.06 21.01
C ASP A 26 17.69 -2.99 19.90
N PRO A 27 18.70 -3.88 19.91
CA PRO A 27 19.72 -3.88 18.87
C PRO A 27 19.01 -3.87 17.52
N LEU A 28 19.30 -2.87 16.69
CA LEU A 28 18.77 -2.80 15.33
C LEU A 28 19.52 -3.79 14.41
N GLU A 29 20.66 -4.31 14.86
CA GLU A 29 21.43 -5.36 14.21
C GLU A 29 20.59 -6.63 13.99
N GLY A 30 20.61 -7.15 12.77
CA GLY A 30 19.94 -8.39 12.41
C GLY A 30 18.49 -8.23 11.95
N ARG A 31 17.81 -7.10 12.22
CA ARG A 31 16.38 -6.96 11.87
C ARG A 31 16.11 -6.91 10.37
N ALA A 32 17.01 -6.31 9.59
CA ALA A 32 16.86 -6.28 8.13
C ALA A 32 17.10 -7.66 7.53
N GLU A 33 18.08 -8.38 8.08
CA GLU A 33 18.42 -9.75 7.70
C GLU A 33 17.28 -10.71 8.08
N ASP A 34 16.74 -10.62 9.30
CA ASP A 34 15.60 -11.39 9.78
C ASP A 34 14.35 -11.12 8.95
N PHE A 35 14.10 -9.86 8.61
CA PHE A 35 12.98 -9.47 7.76
C PHE A 35 13.15 -10.01 6.33
N GLY A 36 14.36 -9.94 5.78
CA GLY A 36 14.70 -10.51 4.48
C GLY A 36 14.51 -12.03 4.48
N GLN A 37 14.99 -12.72 5.51
CA GLN A 37 14.86 -14.15 5.67
C GLN A 37 13.39 -14.57 5.78
N PHE A 38 12.59 -13.86 6.59
CA PHE A 38 11.16 -14.08 6.69
C PHE A 38 10.44 -13.98 5.33
N LEU A 39 10.78 -12.98 4.51
CA LEU A 39 10.20 -12.85 3.17
C LEU A 39 10.63 -13.98 2.25
N TYR A 40 11.90 -14.37 2.28
CA TYR A 40 12.42 -15.52 1.53
C TYR A 40 11.66 -16.80 1.86
N ASP A 41 11.54 -17.12 3.16
CA ASP A 41 10.87 -18.32 3.64
C ASP A 41 9.38 -18.30 3.27
N LYS A 42 8.71 -17.16 3.41
CA LYS A 42 7.31 -16.99 3.03
C LYS A 42 7.10 -17.19 1.53
N ILE A 43 7.99 -16.69 0.68
CA ILE A 43 7.93 -16.91 -0.76
C ILE A 43 8.13 -18.40 -1.10
N ALA A 44 9.07 -19.07 -0.45
CA ALA A 44 9.31 -20.50 -0.64
C ALA A 44 8.06 -21.33 -0.27
N GLN A 45 7.47 -21.07 0.90
CA GLN A 45 6.24 -21.73 1.34
C GLN A 45 5.06 -21.51 0.38
N ILE A 46 4.89 -20.28 -0.14
CA ILE A 46 3.86 -19.99 -1.13
C ILE A 46 4.09 -20.84 -2.39
N ARG A 47 5.34 -20.92 -2.88
CA ARG A 47 5.70 -21.71 -4.07
C ARG A 47 5.49 -23.21 -3.86
N GLU A 48 5.84 -23.73 -2.69
CA GLU A 48 5.59 -25.13 -2.32
C GLU A 48 4.09 -25.44 -2.18
N GLY A 49 3.30 -24.48 -1.68
CA GLY A 49 1.85 -24.59 -1.60
C GLY A 49 1.15 -24.58 -2.97
N PHE A 50 1.82 -24.10 -4.01
CA PHE A 50 1.39 -24.27 -5.39
C PHE A 50 1.91 -25.62 -5.93
N ASN A 51 1.25 -26.72 -5.57
CA ASN A 51 1.38 -27.98 -6.31
C ASN A 51 0.85 -27.75 -7.74
N PHE A 52 1.73 -27.33 -8.65
CA PHE A 52 1.53 -27.61 -10.05
C PHE A 52 1.79 -29.11 -10.21
N ASP A 53 0.76 -29.93 -10.10
CA ASP A 53 0.79 -31.31 -10.58
C ASP A 53 1.09 -31.26 -12.08
N VAL A 54 2.38 -31.25 -12.41
CA VAL A 54 2.88 -31.58 -13.74
C VAL A 54 2.97 -33.10 -13.77
N ASP A 55 1.81 -33.75 -13.82
CA ASP A 55 1.75 -35.17 -14.13
C ASP A 55 0.92 -35.39 -15.40
N GLY A 56 1.65 -35.62 -16.51
CA GLY A 56 1.17 -36.26 -17.73
C GLY A 56 0.18 -35.48 -18.63
N PRO A 57 0.13 -35.81 -19.94
CA PRO A 57 -0.88 -35.26 -20.85
C PRO A 57 -2.19 -35.99 -20.59
N ALA A 58 -2.88 -35.65 -19.50
CA ALA A 58 -4.30 -35.89 -19.42
C ALA A 58 -4.94 -34.88 -20.37
N GLU A 59 -5.40 -35.38 -21.52
CA GLU A 59 -6.28 -34.72 -22.47
C GLU A 59 -7.63 -34.45 -21.79
N VAL A 60 -7.60 -33.63 -20.73
CA VAL A 60 -8.78 -32.97 -20.21
C VAL A 60 -9.20 -32.07 -21.34
N THR A 61 -10.31 -32.44 -21.97
CA THR A 61 -11.08 -31.62 -22.89
C THR A 61 -11.51 -30.39 -22.09
N ARG A 62 -10.56 -29.48 -21.88
CA ARG A 62 -10.78 -28.16 -21.30
C ARG A 62 -11.62 -27.48 -22.34
N THR A 63 -12.94 -27.54 -22.15
CA THR A 63 -13.91 -26.64 -22.77
C THR A 63 -13.22 -25.30 -22.90
N GLY A 64 -12.95 -24.88 -24.13
CA GLY A 64 -11.97 -23.86 -24.43
C GLY A 64 -12.21 -22.62 -23.59
N PHE A 65 -11.44 -22.48 -22.51
CA PHE A 65 -11.13 -21.16 -22.02
C PHE A 65 -10.20 -20.62 -23.09
N GLU A 66 -10.78 -20.00 -24.11
CA GLU A 66 -10.04 -19.05 -24.92
C GLU A 66 -9.30 -18.20 -23.91
N THR A 67 -7.98 -18.31 -23.93
CA THR A 67 -7.15 -17.40 -23.15
C THR A 67 -7.35 -16.08 -23.84
N VAL A 68 -8.35 -15.31 -23.40
CA VAL A 68 -8.66 -14.01 -23.96
C VAL A 68 -7.49 -13.13 -23.57
N ILE A 69 -6.54 -12.97 -24.50
CA ILE A 69 -5.43 -12.03 -24.34
C ILE A 69 -6.02 -10.66 -24.68
N TRP A 70 -6.31 -9.88 -23.65
CA TRP A 70 -6.80 -8.52 -23.84
C TRP A 70 -5.63 -7.67 -24.35
N LYS A 71 -5.84 -7.02 -25.49
CA LYS A 71 -4.79 -6.20 -26.13
C LYS A 71 -4.75 -4.79 -25.56
N GLU A 72 -5.87 -4.32 -25.05
CA GLU A 72 -6.12 -2.98 -24.55
C GLU A 72 -7.09 -3.03 -23.37
N PHE A 73 -7.06 -1.97 -22.55
CA PHE A 73 -8.02 -1.76 -21.47
C PHE A 73 -9.20 -0.96 -21.98
N ASP A 74 -10.38 -1.24 -21.42
CA ASP A 74 -11.53 -0.37 -21.60
C ASP A 74 -11.24 1.02 -21.00
N PRO A 75 -11.58 2.11 -21.71
CA PRO A 75 -11.42 3.45 -21.18
C PRO A 75 -12.25 3.64 -19.92
N VAL A 76 -11.62 4.19 -18.88
CA VAL A 76 -12.31 4.65 -17.66
C VAL A 76 -13.20 5.83 -18.01
N THR A 77 -14.35 5.93 -17.37
CA THR A 77 -15.31 7.04 -17.52
C THR A 77 -15.25 8.03 -16.35
N LEU A 78 -15.89 9.20 -16.49
CA LEU A 78 -16.04 10.12 -15.36
C LEU A 78 -16.84 9.49 -14.21
N ASP A 79 -17.88 8.71 -14.51
CA ASP A 79 -18.70 8.04 -13.49
C ASP A 79 -17.88 7.01 -12.70
N ASP A 80 -16.95 6.31 -13.35
CA ASP A 80 -16.03 5.41 -12.67
C ASP A 80 -15.12 6.15 -11.70
N VAL A 81 -14.60 7.32 -12.11
CA VAL A 81 -13.78 8.18 -11.24
C VAL A 81 -14.60 8.70 -10.06
N ASP A 82 -15.82 9.18 -10.31
CA ASP A 82 -16.70 9.68 -9.25
C ASP A 82 -17.06 8.57 -8.25
N ARG A 83 -17.33 7.35 -8.72
CA ARG A 83 -17.54 6.16 -7.88
C ARG A 83 -16.30 5.83 -7.04
N LEU A 84 -15.11 5.93 -7.63
CA LEU A 84 -13.84 5.61 -6.96
C LEU A 84 -13.51 6.66 -5.88
N LEU A 85 -13.66 7.95 -6.21
CA LEU A 85 -13.51 9.05 -5.26
C LEU A 85 -14.55 8.98 -4.13
N GLY A 86 -15.80 8.65 -4.43
CA GLY A 86 -16.85 8.49 -3.42
C GLY A 86 -16.61 7.32 -2.45
N GLY A 87 -15.89 6.28 -2.89
CA GLY A 87 -15.53 5.12 -2.06
C GLY A 87 -14.23 5.27 -1.28
N LEU A 88 -13.42 6.29 -1.57
CA LEU A 88 -12.11 6.48 -0.96
C LEU A 88 -12.23 6.94 0.50
N ARG A 89 -11.52 6.23 1.38
CA ARG A 89 -11.30 6.71 2.74
C ARG A 89 -10.12 7.66 2.72
N ALA A 90 -10.31 8.87 3.25
CA ALA A 90 -9.22 9.81 3.42
C ALA A 90 -8.20 9.24 4.43
N THR A 91 -7.07 8.76 3.92
CA THR A 91 -5.90 8.39 4.72
C THR A 91 -4.85 9.48 4.62
N THR A 92 -3.98 9.58 5.62
CA THR A 92 -2.87 10.53 5.62
C THR A 92 -1.57 9.78 5.94
N CYS A 93 -0.52 10.05 5.16
CA CYS A 93 0.85 9.70 5.51
C CYS A 93 1.64 10.99 5.75
N LEU A 94 2.57 10.98 6.71
CA LEU A 94 3.44 12.14 6.99
C LEU A 94 4.35 12.50 5.80
N LEU A 95 4.61 11.54 4.90
CA LEU A 95 5.46 11.72 3.73
C LEU A 95 4.69 12.07 2.47
N ASP A 96 3.36 12.09 2.50
CA ASP A 96 2.57 12.42 1.31
C ASP A 96 2.62 13.92 1.06
N PRO A 97 3.09 14.37 -0.12
CA PRO A 97 3.07 15.79 -0.47
C PRO A 97 1.64 16.31 -0.70
N CYS A 98 0.70 15.42 -1.00
CA CYS A 98 -0.71 15.73 -1.18
C CYS A 98 -1.57 14.69 -0.44
N PRO A 99 -2.18 15.05 0.70
CA PRO A 99 -2.99 14.10 1.46
C PRO A 99 -4.33 13.83 0.77
N SER A 100 -4.85 12.60 0.87
CA SER A 100 -6.04 12.15 0.14
C SER A 100 -7.30 12.98 0.42
N TRP A 101 -7.43 13.55 1.63
CA TRP A 101 -8.58 14.43 1.94
C TRP A 101 -8.62 15.68 1.05
N LEU A 102 -7.45 16.21 0.66
CA LEU A 102 -7.36 17.41 -0.19
C LEU A 102 -7.79 17.09 -1.62
N VAL A 103 -7.43 15.92 -2.12
CA VAL A 103 -7.88 15.42 -3.43
C VAL A 103 -9.40 15.26 -3.45
N LEU A 104 -9.97 14.67 -2.39
CA LEU A 104 -11.43 14.51 -2.26
C LEU A 104 -12.17 15.85 -2.17
N ALA A 105 -11.66 16.78 -1.37
CA ALA A 105 -12.24 18.11 -1.21
C ALA A 105 -12.21 18.95 -2.51
N SER A 106 -11.26 18.65 -3.41
CA SER A 106 -11.12 19.31 -4.72
C SER A 106 -11.57 18.44 -5.89
N SER A 107 -12.35 17.39 -5.63
CA SER A 107 -12.76 16.38 -6.62
C SER A 107 -13.48 16.96 -7.83
N GLU A 108 -14.34 17.98 -7.65
CA GLU A 108 -15.03 18.63 -8.77
C GLU A 108 -14.06 19.20 -9.83
N VAL A 109 -12.91 19.70 -9.38
CA VAL A 109 -11.88 20.30 -10.24
C VAL A 109 -10.88 19.24 -10.71
N THR A 110 -10.54 18.28 -9.86
CA THR A 110 -9.46 17.30 -10.12
C THR A 110 -9.92 16.06 -10.88
N ARG A 111 -11.21 15.70 -10.85
CA ARG A 111 -11.74 14.46 -11.47
C ARG A 111 -11.41 14.32 -12.96
N GLY A 112 -11.46 15.41 -13.72
CA GLY A 112 -11.11 15.41 -15.14
C GLY A 112 -9.63 15.09 -15.37
N TRP A 113 -8.76 15.67 -14.55
CA TRP A 113 -7.32 15.38 -14.59
C TRP A 113 -7.02 13.94 -14.18
N ILE A 114 -7.68 13.45 -13.13
CA ILE A 114 -7.54 12.06 -12.67
C ILE A 114 -7.95 11.09 -13.79
N LEU A 115 -9.09 11.35 -14.45
CA LEU A 115 -9.52 10.57 -15.60
C LEU A 115 -8.47 10.53 -16.72
N SER A 116 -7.94 11.69 -17.11
CA SER A 116 -6.91 11.77 -18.15
C SER A 116 -5.64 11.03 -17.77
N ILE A 117 -5.18 11.17 -16.52
CA ILE A 117 -3.99 10.48 -16.01
C ILE A 117 -4.19 8.96 -16.02
N VAL A 118 -5.34 8.48 -15.53
CA VAL A 118 -5.63 7.05 -15.47
C VAL A 118 -5.70 6.45 -16.87
N ASN A 119 -6.45 7.06 -17.78
CA ASN A 119 -6.57 6.55 -19.14
C ASN A 119 -5.24 6.59 -19.90
N ALA A 120 -4.46 7.66 -19.76
CA ALA A 120 -3.10 7.72 -20.32
C ALA A 120 -2.20 6.61 -19.74
N SER A 121 -2.30 6.36 -18.43
CA SER A 121 -1.53 5.30 -17.78
C SER A 121 -1.91 3.91 -18.28
N LEU A 122 -3.20 3.66 -18.54
CA LEU A 122 -3.68 2.38 -19.08
C LEU A 122 -3.29 2.19 -20.55
N SER A 123 -3.34 3.25 -21.35
CA SER A 123 -3.01 3.17 -22.78
C SER A 123 -1.50 3.12 -23.05
N GLU A 124 -0.70 3.85 -22.27
CA GLU A 124 0.73 4.02 -22.51
C GLU A 124 1.60 3.21 -21.54
N GLY A 125 1.01 2.67 -20.47
CA GLY A 125 1.73 1.92 -19.45
C GLY A 125 2.21 0.54 -19.91
N VAL A 126 3.31 0.09 -19.32
CA VAL A 126 3.84 -1.27 -19.54
C VAL A 126 3.23 -2.20 -18.50
N PHE A 127 2.30 -3.05 -18.95
CA PHE A 127 1.66 -4.07 -18.13
C PHE A 127 2.08 -5.47 -18.60
N PRO A 128 2.31 -6.43 -17.68
CA PRO A 128 2.45 -7.83 -18.04
C PRO A 128 1.27 -8.28 -18.89
N THR A 129 1.52 -9.06 -19.94
CA THR A 129 0.45 -9.55 -20.84
C THR A 129 -0.62 -10.35 -20.11
N ALA A 130 -0.30 -10.96 -18.97
CA ALA A 130 -1.25 -11.68 -18.13
C ALA A 130 -2.19 -10.77 -17.30
N LEU A 131 -1.90 -9.47 -17.23
CA LEU A 131 -2.66 -8.47 -16.47
C LEU A 131 -3.34 -7.44 -17.37
N LYS A 132 -3.13 -7.51 -18.68
CA LYS A 132 -3.99 -6.84 -19.65
C LYS A 132 -5.21 -7.73 -19.85
#